data_AF-A0A090VG83-F1
#
_entry.id   AF-A0A090VG83-F1
#
_cell.length_a   1.000
_cell.length_b   1.000
_cell.length_c   1.000
_cell.angle_alpha   90.00
_cell.angle_beta   90.00
_cell.angle_gamma   90.00
#
_symmetry.space_group_name_H-M   'P 1'
#
loop_
_entity.id
_entity.type
_entity.pdbx_description
1 polymer ?
#
loop_
_entity_poly.entity_id
_entity_poly.type
_entity_poly.pdbx_seq_one_letter_code
_entity_poly.pdbx_strand_id
1 'polypeptide(L)'
;MYKLSNPSHSIPFFKGKLLFHLISLLVTCSTMGQDNKFINAYLENDKAYLEIKNEHLDTPMLFVRHDIGHNQVVWSKEGNHILLTIPQIKSSSGVLIPVNYDYRNESNLIGRFPIIKEKSHSDLFYIDVTKLLFNSTLKWNPKNLDPVLTERSYVKSIHFLKNETIVSTVQTIQRDNNQKTDNVNFSFYKLPNLMKSRAFDHRMGFTIEDEYDRINGFAASPRANIMRWRLEKEGDKSKLKNPLKPIVFYFDPMMPEKWKPYVKAGVMEWLPSFEAAGFTNAIEIREFPIKDSLWILTPLTIPLYVGRAHQIYVEVKIIVGRR
;
A
#
# COMPACT_ATOMS: atom_id res chain seq x y z
N MET A 1 -73.78 -5.34 -8.34
CA MET A 1 -74.06 -3.97 -7.88
C MET A 1 -72.93 -3.08 -8.39
N TYR A 2 -73.26 -2.13 -9.29
CA TYR A 2 -72.49 -0.99 -9.85
C TYR A 2 -71.03 -1.27 -10.28
N LYS A 3 -70.60 -1.41 -11.55
CA LYS A 3 -70.89 -0.80 -12.88
C LYS A 3 -70.63 0.71 -13.02
N LEU A 4 -69.84 1.02 -14.07
CA LEU A 4 -69.70 2.27 -14.86
C LEU A 4 -68.53 3.20 -14.43
N SER A 5 -67.67 3.73 -15.30
CA SER A 5 -67.74 3.92 -16.76
C SER A 5 -66.34 4.18 -17.36
N ASN A 6 -66.16 3.72 -18.60
CA ASN A 6 -65.16 4.15 -19.59
C ASN A 6 -65.78 5.36 -20.36
N PRO A 7 -65.04 6.22 -21.11
CA PRO A 7 -64.67 5.80 -22.47
C PRO A 7 -63.47 6.49 -23.18
N SER A 8 -63.11 5.81 -24.29
CA SER A 8 -62.74 6.30 -25.63
C SER A 8 -61.36 6.93 -25.92
N HIS A 9 -60.54 6.12 -26.58
CA HIS A 9 -59.95 6.32 -27.92
C HIS A 9 -59.58 7.74 -28.38
N SER A 10 -58.32 7.95 -28.73
CA SER A 10 -57.85 7.96 -30.13
C SER A 10 -56.36 8.34 -30.22
N ILE A 11 -55.63 7.58 -31.04
CA ILE A 11 -54.29 7.92 -31.52
C ILE A 11 -54.46 8.91 -32.68
N PRO A 12 -53.58 9.92 -32.79
CA PRO A 12 -52.99 10.17 -34.09
C PRO A 12 -51.46 10.24 -34.01
N PHE A 13 -50.84 9.39 -34.82
CA PHE A 13 -49.52 9.61 -35.40
C PHE A 13 -49.47 10.99 -36.06
N PHE A 14 -48.46 11.81 -35.79
CA PHE A 14 -47.49 12.22 -36.83
C PHE A 14 -46.37 13.15 -36.31
N LYS A 15 -45.16 12.89 -36.85
CA LYS A 15 -44.05 13.82 -37.15
C LYS A 15 -43.24 14.39 -35.97
N GLY A 16 -42.19 13.64 -35.64
CA GLY A 16 -40.83 14.06 -35.97
C GLY A 16 -40.41 15.45 -35.49
N LYS A 17 -39.89 15.52 -34.27
CA LYS A 17 -38.80 16.44 -33.83
C LYS A 17 -38.42 16.33 -32.34
N LEU A 18 -38.86 15.30 -31.61
CA LEU A 18 -38.56 15.16 -30.18
C LEU A 18 -37.57 14.04 -29.80
N LEU A 19 -37.02 13.30 -30.79
CA LEU A 19 -36.06 12.21 -30.53
C LEU A 19 -34.58 12.63 -30.68
N PHE A 20 -34.32 13.89 -31.06
CA PHE A 20 -32.95 14.42 -31.28
C PHE A 20 -32.46 15.35 -30.16
N HIS A 21 -33.18 15.46 -29.05
CA HIS A 21 -32.74 16.20 -27.84
C HIS A 21 -32.64 15.33 -26.58
N LEU A 22 -32.85 14.02 -26.70
CA LEU A 22 -32.56 13.04 -25.64
C LEU A 22 -31.32 12.17 -25.92
N ILE A 23 -30.66 12.38 -27.07
CA ILE A 23 -29.39 11.72 -27.44
C ILE A 23 -28.19 12.66 -27.28
N SER A 24 -28.40 13.96 -27.06
CA SER A 24 -27.32 14.93 -26.75
C SER A 24 -27.05 15.13 -25.24
N LEU A 25 -27.70 14.36 -24.36
CA LEU A 25 -27.40 14.30 -22.92
C LEU A 25 -26.76 12.98 -22.47
N LEU A 26 -26.34 12.14 -23.44
CA LEU A 26 -25.52 10.94 -23.18
C LEU A 26 -24.01 11.16 -23.42
N VAL A 27 -23.58 12.41 -23.63
CA VAL A 27 -22.15 12.78 -23.69
C VAL A 27 -21.89 13.93 -22.74
N THR A 28 -22.08 13.67 -21.46
CA THR A 28 -21.32 14.22 -20.33
C THR A 28 -21.84 13.51 -19.08
N CYS A 29 -21.75 12.17 -19.06
CA CYS A 29 -21.44 11.55 -17.79
C CYS A 29 -20.03 12.04 -17.49
N SER A 30 -19.94 13.20 -16.81
CA SER A 30 -18.73 13.61 -16.14
C SER A 30 -18.27 12.40 -15.36
N THR A 31 -17.10 11.89 -15.71
CA THR A 31 -16.38 10.83 -15.04
C THR A 31 -16.08 11.27 -13.61
N MET A 32 -17.12 11.31 -12.77
CA MET A 32 -17.05 11.59 -11.36
C MET A 32 -16.47 10.32 -10.72
N GLY A 33 -15.15 10.19 -10.87
CA GLY A 33 -14.38 8.98 -10.59
C GLY A 33 -13.03 8.86 -11.33
N GLN A 34 -12.71 9.76 -12.27
CA GLN A 34 -11.36 9.86 -12.86
C GLN A 34 -10.58 11.02 -12.21
N ASP A 35 -9.27 10.86 -12.07
CA ASP A 35 -8.28 11.81 -11.50
C ASP A 35 -8.02 11.82 -9.99
N ASN A 36 -7.80 10.64 -9.39
CA ASN A 36 -6.95 10.56 -8.20
C ASN A 36 -5.87 9.48 -8.32
N LYS A 37 -5.36 9.29 -9.55
CA LYS A 37 -4.22 8.42 -9.81
C LYS A 37 -2.95 9.19 -9.49
N PHE A 38 -2.23 8.74 -8.46
CA PHE A 38 -0.99 9.40 -8.02
C PHE A 38 0.12 9.24 -9.06
N ILE A 39 0.40 8.02 -9.50
CA ILE A 39 1.28 7.76 -10.64
C ILE A 39 0.47 6.99 -11.67
N ASN A 40 0.34 7.53 -12.87
CA ASN A 40 -0.33 6.82 -13.95
C ASN A 40 0.58 5.69 -14.45
N ALA A 41 -0.03 4.58 -14.87
CA ALA A 41 0.72 3.43 -15.34
C ALA A 41 -0.05 2.68 -16.44
N TYR A 42 0.70 2.16 -17.41
CA TYR A 42 0.17 1.56 -18.63
C TYR A 42 0.86 0.24 -18.91
N LEU A 43 0.10 -0.74 -19.37
CA LEU A 43 0.61 -2.03 -19.84
C LEU A 43 0.44 -2.07 -21.35
N GLU A 44 1.54 -2.04 -22.08
CA GLU A 44 1.55 -2.08 -23.54
C GLU A 44 2.64 -3.06 -24.02
N ASN A 45 2.29 -4.04 -24.86
CA ASN A 45 3.23 -5.01 -25.42
C ASN A 45 4.12 -5.68 -24.35
N ASP A 46 3.49 -6.22 -23.30
CA ASP A 46 4.14 -6.86 -22.14
C ASP A 46 5.11 -5.99 -21.34
N LYS A 47 5.07 -4.66 -21.56
CA LYS A 47 5.88 -3.68 -20.82
C LYS A 47 5.03 -2.80 -19.93
N ALA A 48 5.55 -2.53 -18.74
CA ALA A 48 4.98 -1.57 -17.81
C ALA A 48 5.62 -0.20 -18.01
N TYR A 49 4.77 0.80 -18.24
CA TYR A 49 5.17 2.19 -18.33
C TYR A 49 4.58 2.98 -17.17
N LEU A 50 5.32 3.97 -16.69
CA LEU A 50 4.80 4.97 -15.76
C LEU A 50 4.73 6.33 -16.46
N GLU A 51 3.71 7.07 -16.08
CA GLU A 51 3.56 8.48 -16.35
C GLU A 51 3.70 9.24 -15.03
N ILE A 52 4.77 10.03 -14.94
CA ILE A 52 5.15 10.77 -13.75
C ILE A 52 5.04 12.26 -14.06
N LYS A 53 4.15 12.94 -13.34
CA LYS A 53 4.03 14.40 -13.44
C LYS A 53 5.17 15.08 -12.71
N ASN A 54 5.55 16.27 -13.19
CA ASN A 54 6.60 17.08 -12.58
C ASN A 54 6.32 17.39 -11.09
N GLU A 55 5.05 17.56 -10.71
CA GLU A 55 4.61 17.77 -9.32
C GLU A 55 4.84 16.57 -8.38
N HIS A 56 5.17 15.38 -8.91
CA HIS A 56 5.48 14.18 -8.13
C HIS A 56 6.97 13.86 -8.09
N LEU A 57 7.79 14.63 -8.82
CA LEU A 57 9.24 14.58 -8.67
C LEU A 57 9.67 15.17 -7.34
N ASP A 58 10.83 14.72 -6.86
CA ASP A 58 11.49 15.13 -5.62
C ASP A 58 10.60 14.99 -4.37
N THR A 59 9.54 14.18 -4.49
CA THR A 59 8.56 13.91 -3.44
C THR A 59 8.72 12.47 -2.97
N PRO A 60 8.99 12.24 -1.67
CA PRO A 60 9.10 10.90 -1.13
C PRO A 60 7.80 10.09 -1.24
N MET A 61 7.93 8.83 -1.61
CA MET A 61 6.85 7.86 -1.70
C MET A 61 7.34 6.48 -1.28
N LEU A 62 6.44 5.51 -1.09
CA LEU A 62 6.83 4.12 -0.90
C LEU A 62 6.85 3.39 -2.23
N PHE A 63 7.93 2.65 -2.47
CA PHE A 63 7.95 1.55 -3.40
C PHE A 63 7.84 0.26 -2.60
N VAL A 64 6.73 -0.45 -2.75
CA VAL A 64 6.39 -1.64 -1.97
C VAL A 64 6.51 -2.86 -2.87
N ARG A 65 7.11 -3.92 -2.34
CA ARG A 65 7.06 -5.28 -2.88
C ARG A 65 6.33 -6.15 -1.85
N HIS A 66 5.06 -6.45 -2.11
CA HIS A 66 4.11 -6.93 -1.08
C HIS A 66 4.49 -8.25 -0.41
N ASP A 67 5.29 -9.11 -1.05
CA ASP A 67 5.75 -10.38 -0.49
C ASP A 67 6.99 -10.24 0.43
N ILE A 68 7.72 -9.13 0.37
CA ILE A 68 9.01 -8.98 1.07
C ILE A 68 9.07 -7.72 1.94
N GLY A 69 8.73 -6.55 1.41
CA GLY A 69 9.00 -5.29 2.13
C GLY A 69 8.74 -4.03 1.31
N HIS A 70 9.26 -2.91 1.80
CA HIS A 70 9.08 -1.61 1.17
C HIS A 70 10.32 -0.75 1.34
N ASN A 71 10.50 0.20 0.43
CA ASN A 71 11.51 1.25 0.50
C ASN A 71 10.83 2.60 0.34
N GLN A 72 11.31 3.62 1.05
CA GLN A 72 11.01 5.00 0.68
C GLN A 72 11.89 5.37 -0.51
N VAL A 73 11.28 5.88 -1.56
CA VAL A 73 11.95 6.24 -2.81
C VAL A 73 11.59 7.66 -3.25
N VAL A 74 12.43 8.23 -4.09
CA VAL A 74 12.22 9.54 -4.72
C VAL A 74 12.49 9.42 -6.21
N TRP A 75 11.58 9.96 -7.02
CA TRP A 75 11.78 10.15 -8.45
C TRP A 75 12.35 11.54 -8.71
N SER A 76 13.41 11.66 -9.50
CA SER A 76 13.96 12.96 -9.89
C SER A 76 14.30 12.99 -11.39
N LYS A 77 14.46 14.18 -11.95
CA LYS A 77 14.82 14.36 -13.36
C LYS A 77 16.28 14.77 -13.49
N GLU A 78 17.01 14.05 -14.34
CA GLU A 78 18.39 14.40 -14.70
C GLU A 78 18.58 14.29 -16.22
N GLY A 79 18.73 15.45 -16.88
CA GLY A 79 18.82 15.52 -18.34
C GLY A 79 17.61 14.87 -19.03
N ASN A 80 17.88 13.86 -19.87
CA ASN A 80 16.86 13.08 -20.58
C ASN A 80 16.42 11.80 -19.84
N HIS A 81 16.67 11.72 -18.53
CA HIS A 81 16.33 10.56 -17.72
C HIS A 81 15.51 10.94 -16.50
N ILE A 82 14.68 10.01 -16.07
CA ILE A 82 14.11 9.98 -14.73
C ILE A 82 14.92 8.99 -13.89
N LEU A 83 15.32 9.41 -12.70
CA LEU A 83 16.05 8.61 -11.73
C LEU A 83 15.10 8.15 -10.63
N LEU A 84 15.35 6.96 -10.09
CA LEU A 84 14.71 6.45 -8.88
C LEU A 84 15.79 6.19 -7.84
N THR A 85 15.70 6.87 -6.70
CA THR A 85 16.68 6.75 -5.62
C THR A 85 16.01 6.32 -4.31
N ILE A 86 16.77 5.61 -3.47
CA ILE A 86 16.45 5.40 -2.06
C ILE A 86 17.31 6.39 -1.28
N PRO A 87 16.75 7.49 -0.74
CA PRO A 87 17.52 8.46 0.04
C PRO A 87 17.69 8.00 1.49
N GLN A 88 18.71 8.52 2.15
CA GLN A 88 18.78 8.54 3.61
C GLN A 88 17.61 9.35 4.17
N ILE A 89 17.00 8.90 5.27
CA ILE A 89 15.85 9.58 5.86
C ILE A 89 16.26 10.30 7.12
N LYS A 90 16.04 11.62 7.17
CA LYS A 90 16.18 12.38 8.41
C LYS A 90 14.90 12.33 9.21
N SER A 91 14.96 11.69 10.37
CA SER A 91 13.84 11.65 11.30
C SER A 91 13.61 13.01 11.98
N SER A 92 12.37 13.26 12.39
CA SER A 92 12.01 14.38 13.27
C SER A 92 12.71 14.34 14.63
N SER A 93 13.20 13.16 15.06
CA SER A 93 14.03 13.06 16.26
C SER A 93 15.40 13.71 16.03
N GLY A 94 15.84 13.87 14.78
CA GLY A 94 17.17 14.34 14.39
C GLY A 94 18.14 13.21 14.03
N VAL A 95 17.72 11.95 14.16
CA VAL A 95 18.49 10.79 13.72
C VAL A 95 18.37 10.58 12.22
N LEU A 96 19.42 10.03 11.62
CA LEU A 96 19.48 9.66 10.22
C LEU A 96 19.25 8.15 10.11
N ILE A 97 18.24 7.73 9.37
CA ILE A 97 18.01 6.33 9.05
C ILE A 97 18.85 6.02 7.80
N PRO A 98 19.89 5.18 7.91
CA PRO A 98 20.83 4.93 6.83
C PRO A 98 20.21 4.08 5.72
N VAL A 99 20.73 4.24 4.50
CA VAL A 99 20.42 3.33 3.40
C VAL A 99 21.31 2.10 3.52
N ASN A 100 20.73 0.89 3.50
CA ASN A 100 21.47 -0.38 3.60
C ASN A 100 22.43 -0.46 4.82
N TYR A 101 22.07 0.18 5.94
CA TYR A 101 22.91 0.23 7.14
C TYR A 101 24.27 0.93 6.95
N ASP A 102 24.43 1.75 5.89
CA ASP A 102 25.63 2.55 5.64
C ASP A 102 25.32 4.05 5.75
N TYR A 103 25.82 4.68 6.81
CA TYR A 103 25.64 6.11 7.09
C TYR A 103 26.37 7.03 6.10
N ARG A 104 27.36 6.52 5.35
CA ARG A 104 28.09 7.29 4.34
C ARG A 104 27.28 7.43 3.05
N ASN A 105 26.24 6.61 2.90
CA ASN A 105 25.43 6.58 1.69
C ASN A 105 24.24 7.54 1.83
N GLU A 106 24.34 8.71 1.20
CA GLU A 106 23.27 9.71 1.21
C GLU A 106 22.06 9.28 0.36
N SER A 107 22.31 8.59 -0.76
CA SER A 107 21.25 8.02 -1.59
C SER A 107 21.76 6.91 -2.49
N ASN A 108 20.92 5.89 -2.70
CA ASN A 108 21.22 4.78 -3.60
C ASN A 108 20.38 4.88 -4.88
N LEU A 109 21.02 4.98 -6.04
CA LEU A 109 20.35 4.95 -7.34
C LEU A 109 19.92 3.52 -7.67
N ILE A 110 18.61 3.28 -7.71
CA ILE A 110 18.03 1.95 -7.96
C ILE A 110 17.39 1.81 -9.35
N GLY A 111 17.24 2.93 -10.06
CA GLY A 111 16.76 2.93 -11.43
C GLY A 111 17.10 4.22 -12.17
N ARG A 112 17.37 4.11 -13.47
CA ARG A 112 17.61 5.23 -14.38
C ARG A 112 16.89 4.93 -15.68
N PHE A 113 15.92 5.77 -16.03
CA PHE A 113 14.95 5.49 -17.08
C PHE A 113 15.01 6.58 -18.15
N PRO A 114 15.27 6.24 -19.42
CA PRO A 114 15.21 7.22 -20.49
C PRO A 114 13.78 7.73 -20.67
N ILE A 115 13.63 9.03 -20.86
CA ILE A 115 12.34 9.67 -21.14
C ILE A 115 11.93 9.38 -22.58
N ILE A 116 10.73 8.81 -22.77
CA ILE A 116 10.14 8.55 -24.08
C ILE A 116 9.49 9.85 -24.57
N LYS A 117 10.21 10.58 -25.42
CA LYS A 117 9.86 11.96 -25.80
C LYS A 117 8.54 12.06 -26.55
N GLU A 118 8.21 11.06 -27.36
CA GLU A 118 7.03 11.04 -28.22
C GLU A 118 5.72 10.99 -27.41
N LYS A 119 5.78 10.46 -26.18
CA LYS A 119 4.65 10.36 -25.24
C LYS A 119 4.77 11.33 -24.06
N SER A 120 5.87 12.08 -23.97
CA SER A 120 6.12 13.01 -22.87
C SER A 120 5.77 14.46 -23.28
N HIS A 121 5.36 15.26 -22.31
CA HIS A 121 5.07 16.69 -22.47
C HIS A 121 5.85 17.52 -21.43
N SER A 122 5.68 18.85 -21.42
CA SER A 122 6.47 19.75 -20.55
C SER A 122 6.51 19.34 -19.08
N ASP A 123 5.37 18.87 -18.56
CA ASP A 123 5.16 18.58 -17.13
C ASP A 123 4.89 17.11 -16.83
N LEU A 124 5.12 16.22 -17.80
CA LEU A 124 4.71 14.82 -17.75
C LEU A 124 5.73 13.95 -18.47
N PHE A 125 6.27 12.96 -17.74
CA PHE A 125 7.34 12.10 -18.20
C PHE A 125 6.86 10.66 -18.33
N TYR A 126 7.04 10.10 -19.53
CA TYR A 126 6.68 8.72 -19.84
C TYR A 126 7.94 7.84 -19.85
N ILE A 127 7.96 6.79 -19.03
CA ILE A 127 9.13 5.92 -18.83
C ILE A 127 8.76 4.43 -18.81
N ASP A 128 9.63 3.57 -19.36
CA ASP A 128 9.54 2.11 -19.28
C ASP A 128 10.17 1.61 -17.97
N VAL A 129 9.37 1.06 -17.07
CA VAL A 129 9.84 0.54 -15.76
C VAL A 129 9.92 -0.97 -15.71
N THR A 130 9.73 -1.66 -16.84
CA THR A 130 9.65 -3.14 -16.88
C THR A 130 10.87 -3.79 -16.24
N LYS A 131 12.08 -3.29 -16.54
CA LYS A 131 13.33 -3.82 -15.98
C LYS A 131 13.44 -3.63 -14.46
N LEU A 132 12.85 -2.58 -13.91
CA LEU A 132 12.86 -2.34 -12.45
C LEU A 132 12.09 -3.45 -11.72
N LEU A 133 10.95 -3.87 -12.27
CA LEU A 133 10.05 -4.85 -11.65
C LEU A 133 10.65 -6.25 -11.56
N PHE A 134 11.57 -6.59 -12.47
CA PHE A 134 12.28 -7.88 -12.51
C PHE A 134 13.72 -7.78 -12.02
N ASN A 135 14.11 -6.65 -11.41
CA ASN A 135 15.46 -6.47 -10.91
C ASN A 135 15.68 -7.24 -9.59
N SER A 136 16.30 -8.42 -9.68
CA SER A 136 16.65 -9.24 -8.51
C SER A 136 17.79 -8.65 -7.65
N THR A 137 18.55 -7.68 -8.17
CA THR A 137 19.66 -7.03 -7.42
C THR A 137 19.18 -5.99 -6.41
N LEU A 138 17.91 -5.56 -6.52
CA LEU A 138 17.32 -4.63 -5.57
C LEU A 138 17.15 -5.35 -4.22
N LYS A 139 17.97 -4.96 -3.24
CA LYS A 139 17.92 -5.55 -1.89
C LYS A 139 16.67 -5.09 -1.14
N TRP A 140 15.60 -5.86 -1.25
CA TRP A 140 14.42 -5.73 -0.38
C TRP A 140 14.64 -6.38 0.99
N ASN A 141 15.46 -7.43 1.02
CA ASN A 141 15.91 -8.16 2.21
C ASN A 141 17.36 -8.62 1.97
N PRO A 142 18.29 -8.46 2.93
CA PRO A 142 19.70 -8.82 2.75
C PRO A 142 19.95 -10.29 2.36
N LYS A 143 18.99 -11.20 2.56
CA LYS A 143 19.21 -12.65 2.49
C LYS A 143 18.80 -13.34 1.18
N ASN A 144 18.06 -12.69 0.27
CA ASN A 144 17.50 -13.35 -0.91
C ASN A 144 17.86 -12.59 -2.21
N LEU A 145 18.63 -13.24 -3.10
CA LEU A 145 19.01 -12.73 -4.42
C LEU A 145 18.74 -13.79 -5.52
N ASP A 146 17.63 -14.52 -5.40
CA ASP A 146 17.28 -15.52 -6.42
C ASP A 146 17.12 -14.83 -7.79
N PRO A 147 17.84 -15.29 -8.83
CA PRO A 147 17.74 -14.72 -10.16
C PRO A 147 16.31 -14.84 -10.71
N VAL A 148 15.80 -13.74 -11.28
CA VAL A 148 14.53 -13.74 -12.01
C VAL A 148 14.79 -14.11 -13.46
N LEU A 149 14.11 -15.15 -13.94
CA LEU A 149 14.10 -15.57 -15.34
C LEU A 149 13.15 -14.68 -16.13
N THR A 150 13.70 -13.59 -16.70
CA THR A 150 12.92 -12.53 -17.36
C THR A 150 12.11 -13.01 -18.56
N GLU A 151 12.55 -14.05 -19.25
CA GLU A 151 11.88 -14.64 -20.41
C GLU A 151 10.65 -15.48 -20.03
N ARG A 152 10.52 -15.86 -18.76
CA ARG A 152 9.37 -16.58 -18.18
C ARG A 152 8.64 -15.74 -17.15
N SER A 153 8.87 -14.43 -17.16
CA SER A 153 8.29 -13.46 -16.24
C SER A 153 7.64 -12.35 -17.04
N TYR A 154 6.49 -11.86 -16.58
CA TYR A 154 5.72 -10.86 -17.30
C TYR A 154 4.86 -10.01 -16.37
N VAL A 155 4.50 -8.82 -16.84
CA VAL A 155 3.58 -7.93 -16.15
C VAL A 155 2.16 -8.42 -16.45
N LYS A 156 1.43 -8.79 -15.40
CA LYS A 156 0.10 -9.39 -15.50
C LYS A 156 -0.99 -8.33 -15.61
N SER A 157 -0.94 -7.32 -14.76
CA SER A 157 -1.98 -6.29 -14.69
C SER A 157 -1.50 -5.06 -13.93
N ILE A 158 -2.23 -3.96 -14.11
CA ILE A 158 -2.03 -2.71 -13.40
C ILE A 158 -3.37 -2.30 -12.78
N HIS A 159 -3.34 -1.94 -11.50
CA HIS A 159 -4.51 -1.51 -10.75
C HIS A 159 -4.22 -0.18 -10.04
N PHE A 160 -5.28 0.59 -9.79
CA PHE A 160 -5.18 1.86 -9.09
C PHE A 160 -6.06 1.82 -7.86
N LEU A 161 -5.47 2.13 -6.71
CA LEU A 161 -6.22 2.46 -5.49
C LEU A 161 -6.01 3.94 -5.18
N LYS A 162 -6.71 4.43 -4.16
CA LYS A 162 -6.53 5.82 -3.72
C LYS A 162 -5.08 6.03 -3.30
N ASN A 163 -4.38 6.93 -3.98
CA ASN A 163 -2.97 7.26 -3.75
C ASN A 163 -1.97 6.12 -4.02
N GLU A 164 -2.37 5.06 -4.72
CA GLU A 164 -1.53 3.90 -4.96
C GLU A 164 -1.67 3.37 -6.38
N THR A 165 -0.54 3.03 -6.97
CA THR A 165 -0.47 2.37 -8.27
C THR A 165 0.17 1.01 -8.09
N ILE A 166 -0.59 -0.03 -8.38
CA ILE A 166 -0.21 -1.42 -8.19
C ILE A 166 0.14 -2.03 -9.54
N VAL A 167 1.32 -2.64 -9.63
CA VAL A 167 1.76 -3.40 -10.79
C VAL A 167 1.91 -4.86 -10.37
N SER A 168 1.03 -5.71 -10.88
CA SER A 168 1.05 -7.15 -10.63
C SER A 168 1.90 -7.84 -11.66
N THR A 169 2.83 -8.67 -11.19
CA THR A 169 3.75 -9.43 -12.05
C THR A 169 3.67 -10.91 -11.74
N VAL A 170 3.99 -11.73 -12.73
CA VAL A 170 4.29 -13.15 -12.55
C VAL A 170 5.79 -13.29 -12.74
N GLN A 171 6.48 -13.76 -11.71
CA GLN A 171 7.94 -13.91 -11.72
C GLN A 171 8.31 -15.37 -11.57
N THR A 172 9.14 -15.85 -12.49
CA THR A 172 9.79 -17.15 -12.37
C THR A 172 11.19 -16.93 -11.83
N ILE A 173 11.48 -17.45 -10.64
CA ILE A 173 12.80 -17.40 -10.03
C ILE A 173 13.49 -18.76 -10.14
N GLN A 174 14.80 -18.73 -10.34
CA GLN A 174 15.66 -19.90 -10.26
C GLN A 174 16.21 -20.00 -8.84
N ARG A 175 15.87 -21.08 -8.13
CA ARG A 175 16.45 -21.39 -6.81
C ARG A 175 17.10 -22.76 -6.88
N ASP A 176 18.42 -22.79 -6.77
CA ASP A 176 19.23 -23.98 -7.00
C ASP A 176 18.92 -24.60 -8.38
N ASN A 177 18.54 -25.88 -8.44
CA ASN A 177 18.13 -26.58 -9.66
C ASN A 177 16.62 -26.54 -9.93
N ASN A 178 15.83 -25.85 -9.09
CA ASN A 178 14.39 -25.76 -9.24
C ASN A 178 13.95 -24.38 -9.70
N GLN A 179 12.80 -24.34 -10.39
CA GLN A 179 12.12 -23.10 -10.76
C GLN A 179 10.87 -22.96 -9.93
N LYS A 180 10.61 -21.74 -9.49
CA LYS A 180 9.39 -21.37 -8.79
C LYS A 180 8.77 -20.17 -9.47
N THR A 181 7.48 -20.25 -9.76
CA THR A 181 6.71 -19.14 -10.32
C THR A 181 5.76 -18.60 -9.27
N ASP A 182 5.92 -17.32 -8.92
CA ASP A 182 5.12 -16.62 -7.93
C ASP A 182 4.45 -15.38 -8.53
N ASN A 183 3.30 -15.00 -7.98
CA ASN A 183 2.70 -13.69 -8.25
C ASN A 183 3.33 -12.67 -7.30
N VAL A 184 3.95 -11.62 -7.84
CA VAL A 184 4.60 -10.55 -7.07
C VAL A 184 3.92 -9.24 -7.42
N ASN A 185 3.38 -8.57 -6.41
CA ASN A 185 2.78 -7.25 -6.56
C ASN A 185 3.75 -6.17 -6.10
N PHE A 186 3.91 -5.15 -6.94
CA PHE A 186 4.62 -3.93 -6.61
C PHE A 186 3.64 -2.78 -6.46
N SER A 187 3.97 -1.81 -5.62
CA SER A 187 3.14 -0.61 -5.50
C SER A 187 3.95 0.66 -5.32
N PHE A 188 3.56 1.70 -6.02
CA PHE A 188 4.00 3.07 -5.77
C PHE A 188 2.91 3.76 -4.97
N TYR A 189 3.20 4.09 -3.72
CA TYR A 189 2.23 4.59 -2.76
C TYR A 189 2.63 5.98 -2.26
N LYS A 190 1.75 6.97 -2.46
CA LYS A 190 1.96 8.32 -1.94
C LYS A 190 1.96 8.30 -0.41
N LEU A 191 3.00 8.86 0.19
CA LEU A 191 3.04 8.98 1.64
C LEU A 191 1.89 9.88 2.14
N PRO A 192 1.19 9.52 3.22
CA PRO A 192 0.24 10.40 3.86
C PRO A 192 0.97 11.55 4.56
N ASN A 193 0.22 12.57 4.97
CA ASN A 193 0.76 13.63 5.83
C ASN A 193 1.48 13.04 7.03
N LEU A 194 2.62 13.64 7.41
CA LEU A 194 3.45 13.17 8.51
C LEU A 194 2.60 12.97 9.78
N MET A 195 2.75 11.79 10.40
CA MET A 195 2.17 11.54 11.71
C MET A 195 2.91 12.37 12.75
N LYS A 196 2.21 12.86 13.77
CA LYS A 196 2.87 13.46 14.93
C LYS A 196 3.79 12.43 15.60
N SER A 197 5.08 12.71 15.62
CA SER A 197 6.08 11.85 16.24
C SER A 197 5.93 11.81 17.77
N ARG A 198 6.47 10.76 18.38
CA ARG A 198 6.58 10.64 19.83
C ARG A 198 7.99 10.14 20.13
N ALA A 199 8.73 10.92 20.90
CA ALA A 199 10.07 10.58 21.32
C ALA A 199 10.06 9.27 22.12
N PHE A 200 11.12 8.50 21.96
CA PHE A 200 11.36 7.29 22.70
C PHE A 200 11.70 7.59 24.18
N ASP A 201 11.22 6.72 25.05
CA ASP A 201 11.56 6.65 26.47
C ASP A 201 11.93 5.20 26.77
N HIS A 202 13.15 4.97 27.23
CA HIS A 202 13.71 3.63 27.47
C HIS A 202 12.94 2.81 28.52
N ARG A 203 12.10 3.45 29.34
CA ARG A 203 11.23 2.76 30.32
C ARG A 203 10.01 2.13 29.65
N MET A 204 9.76 2.43 28.37
CA MET A 204 8.64 1.91 27.61
C MET A 204 9.10 0.87 26.60
N GLY A 205 8.38 -0.25 26.51
CA GLY A 205 8.66 -1.33 25.56
C GLY A 205 8.21 -1.05 24.13
N PHE A 206 8.63 0.07 23.53
CA PHE A 206 8.38 0.38 22.13
C PHE A 206 9.60 0.11 21.26
N THR A 207 9.37 -0.37 20.04
CA THR A 207 10.37 -0.37 18.97
C THR A 207 10.65 1.05 18.50
N ILE A 208 11.87 1.32 18.05
CA ILE A 208 12.32 2.63 17.58
C ILE A 208 12.71 2.62 16.11
N GLU A 209 12.80 3.80 15.51
CA GLU A 209 13.08 3.98 14.07
C GLU A 209 14.52 3.67 13.64
N ASP A 210 15.49 3.67 14.56
CA ASP A 210 16.89 3.37 14.27
C ASP A 210 17.55 2.63 15.44
N GLU A 211 17.96 1.40 15.18
CA GLU A 211 18.69 0.53 16.11
C GLU A 211 20.15 0.33 15.68
N TYR A 212 20.56 0.91 14.53
CA TYR A 212 21.83 0.59 13.86
C TYR A 212 22.91 1.63 14.07
N ASP A 213 22.56 2.85 14.47
CA ASP A 213 23.56 3.85 14.86
C ASP A 213 24.30 3.33 16.09
N ARG A 214 25.61 3.11 15.95
CA ARG A 214 26.46 2.64 17.05
C ARG A 214 26.52 3.64 18.20
N ILE A 215 26.43 4.94 17.95
CA ILE A 215 26.43 5.96 19.01
C ILE A 215 25.09 5.97 19.74
N ASN A 216 24.00 5.85 18.99
CA ASN A 216 22.64 5.86 19.54
C ASN A 216 22.26 4.54 20.22
N GLY A 217 22.61 3.40 19.61
CA GLY A 217 22.22 2.05 20.03
C GLY A 217 22.89 1.56 21.31
N PHE A 218 24.03 2.16 21.73
CA PHE A 218 24.64 1.88 23.03
C PHE A 218 24.21 2.86 24.14
N ALA A 219 23.44 3.89 23.82
CA ALA A 219 22.93 4.80 24.84
C ALA A 219 21.84 4.12 25.69
N ALA A 220 21.81 4.40 26.99
CA ALA A 220 20.74 3.94 27.86
C ALA A 220 19.35 4.47 27.43
N SER A 221 19.34 5.61 26.73
CA SER A 221 18.14 6.20 26.13
C SER A 221 18.48 6.75 24.73
N PRO A 222 18.39 5.92 23.68
CA PRO A 222 18.60 6.38 22.30
C PRO A 222 17.68 7.54 21.97
N ARG A 223 18.23 8.51 21.25
CA ARG A 223 17.48 9.56 20.59
C ARG A 223 16.73 8.94 19.43
N ALA A 224 15.43 8.73 19.55
CA ALA A 224 14.63 8.16 18.47
C ALA A 224 13.16 8.53 18.65
N ASN A 225 12.35 8.27 17.62
CA ASN A 225 10.92 8.18 17.74
C ASN A 225 10.47 6.72 17.84
N ILE A 226 9.34 6.52 18.53
CA ILE A 226 8.72 5.20 18.64
C ILE A 226 7.94 4.84 17.37
N MET A 227 7.99 3.56 17.02
CA MET A 227 7.10 2.95 16.03
C MET A 227 5.76 2.64 16.70
N ARG A 228 4.66 3.11 16.11
CA ARG A 228 3.31 2.91 16.64
C ARG A 228 2.24 3.01 15.56
N TRP A 229 1.07 2.44 15.85
CA TRP A 229 -0.12 2.64 15.04
C TRP A 229 -0.54 4.12 15.02
N ARG A 230 -0.97 4.60 13.84
CA ARG A 230 -1.51 5.94 13.67
C ARG A 230 -2.95 5.99 14.16
N LEU A 231 -3.11 6.27 15.45
CA LEU A 231 -4.40 6.57 16.06
C LEU A 231 -4.50 8.08 16.37
N GLU A 232 -5.49 8.72 15.75
CA GLU A 232 -5.76 10.16 15.85
C GLU A 232 -7.26 10.36 16.15
N LYS A 233 -7.59 11.38 16.94
CA LYS A 233 -8.97 11.77 17.26
C LYS A 233 -9.29 13.10 16.61
N GLU A 234 -10.55 13.30 16.28
CA GLU A 234 -11.07 14.61 15.88
C GLU A 234 -11.50 15.45 17.10
N GLY A 235 -11.20 16.76 17.03
CA GLY A 235 -11.55 17.73 18.05
C GLY A 235 -10.83 17.52 19.38
N ASP A 236 -11.56 17.67 20.48
CA ASP A 236 -11.05 17.52 21.85
C ASP A 236 -10.50 16.11 22.10
N LYS A 237 -9.20 16.04 22.38
CA LYS A 237 -8.41 14.80 22.58
C LYS A 237 -8.51 14.23 24.00
N SER A 238 -8.96 15.03 24.96
CA SER A 238 -9.12 14.63 26.37
C SER A 238 -10.27 13.64 26.56
N LYS A 239 -11.26 13.68 25.67
CA LYS A 239 -12.42 12.80 25.73
C LYS A 239 -12.12 11.41 25.19
N LEU A 240 -12.72 10.41 25.83
CA LEU A 240 -12.80 9.04 25.33
C LEU A 240 -13.62 9.03 24.03
N LYS A 241 -13.01 8.63 22.91
CA LYS A 241 -13.63 8.70 21.56
C LYS A 241 -13.06 7.65 20.61
N ASN A 242 -13.82 7.34 19.57
CA ASN A 242 -13.33 6.49 18.48
C ASN A 242 -12.18 7.17 17.72
N PRO A 243 -11.17 6.41 17.26
CA PRO A 243 -10.15 6.97 16.38
C PRO A 243 -10.74 7.28 15.00
N LEU A 244 -10.13 8.24 14.30
CA LEU A 244 -10.42 8.54 12.90
C LEU A 244 -10.25 7.32 11.99
N LYS A 245 -9.25 6.48 12.29
CA LYS A 245 -9.01 5.20 11.63
C LYS A 245 -8.68 4.16 12.69
N PRO A 246 -9.53 3.14 12.90
CA PRO A 246 -9.22 2.05 13.81
C PRO A 246 -8.15 1.14 13.21
N ILE A 247 -7.51 0.35 14.07
CA ILE A 247 -6.63 -0.75 13.65
C ILE A 247 -7.53 -1.89 13.22
N VAL A 248 -7.55 -2.18 11.92
CA VAL A 248 -8.38 -3.24 11.36
C VAL A 248 -7.52 -4.47 11.08
N PHE A 249 -7.87 -5.57 11.73
CA PHE A 249 -7.33 -6.89 11.49
C PHE A 249 -8.30 -7.70 10.65
N TYR A 250 -7.76 -8.52 9.74
CA TYR A 250 -8.54 -9.48 8.96
C TYR A 250 -8.13 -10.89 9.34
N PHE A 251 -9.12 -11.78 9.52
CA PHE A 251 -8.82 -13.20 9.62
C PHE A 251 -8.17 -13.70 8.32
N ASP A 252 -7.12 -14.49 8.44
CA ASP A 252 -6.59 -15.23 7.29
C ASP A 252 -7.72 -16.12 6.72
N PRO A 253 -7.96 -16.11 5.39
CA PRO A 253 -8.98 -16.95 4.77
C PRO A 253 -8.83 -18.46 5.06
N MET A 254 -7.62 -18.91 5.36
CA MET A 254 -7.31 -20.31 5.69
C MET A 254 -7.47 -20.62 7.18
N MET A 255 -7.81 -19.63 8.03
CA MET A 255 -7.98 -19.85 9.46
C MET A 255 -9.24 -20.69 9.73
N PRO A 256 -9.12 -21.84 10.42
CA PRO A 256 -10.29 -22.64 10.77
C PRO A 256 -11.29 -21.87 11.65
N GLU A 257 -12.58 -21.94 11.31
CA GLU A 257 -13.66 -21.22 12.00
C GLU A 257 -13.65 -21.43 13.52
N LYS A 258 -13.32 -22.64 13.98
CA LYS A 258 -13.26 -22.96 15.42
C LYS A 258 -12.26 -22.10 16.20
N TRP A 259 -11.24 -21.55 15.55
CA TRP A 259 -10.21 -20.73 16.20
C TRP A 259 -10.52 -19.24 16.19
N LYS A 260 -11.32 -18.76 15.23
CA LYS A 260 -11.64 -17.34 15.08
C LYS A 260 -12.21 -16.69 16.36
N PRO A 261 -13.10 -17.33 17.15
CA PRO A 261 -13.60 -16.74 18.40
C PRO A 261 -12.49 -16.48 19.42
N TYR A 262 -11.53 -17.40 19.55
CA TYR A 262 -10.44 -17.30 20.52
C TYR A 262 -9.40 -16.26 20.09
N VAL A 263 -9.06 -16.22 18.79
CA VAL A 263 -8.18 -15.19 18.23
C VAL A 263 -8.82 -13.82 18.40
N LYS A 264 -10.12 -13.71 18.11
CA LYS A 264 -10.87 -12.47 18.33
C LYS A 264 -10.83 -12.03 19.78
N ALA A 265 -11.11 -12.94 20.72
CA ALA A 265 -11.06 -12.64 22.14
C ALA A 265 -9.66 -12.12 22.55
N GLY A 266 -8.59 -12.82 22.17
CA GLY A 266 -7.22 -12.43 22.52
C GLY A 266 -6.79 -11.06 21.97
N VAL A 267 -7.21 -10.71 20.74
CA VAL A 267 -6.95 -9.38 20.17
C VAL A 267 -7.80 -8.31 20.84
N MET A 268 -9.08 -8.60 21.11
CA MET A 268 -10.01 -7.65 21.73
C MET A 268 -9.68 -7.38 23.21
N GLU A 269 -8.93 -8.26 23.87
CA GLU A 269 -8.41 -8.04 25.25
C GLU A 269 -7.49 -6.81 25.36
N TRP A 270 -6.99 -6.29 24.24
CA TRP A 270 -6.24 -5.04 24.22
C TRP A 270 -7.11 -3.78 24.25
N LEU A 271 -8.42 -3.87 23.98
CA LEU A 271 -9.30 -2.70 23.95
C LEU A 271 -9.29 -1.89 25.26
N PRO A 272 -9.34 -2.48 26.47
CA PRO A 272 -9.25 -1.72 27.71
C PRO A 272 -7.98 -0.86 27.81
N SER A 273 -6.84 -1.35 27.29
CA SER A 273 -5.60 -0.57 27.22
C SER A 273 -5.72 0.62 26.27
N PHE A 274 -6.40 0.45 25.13
CA PHE A 274 -6.68 1.55 24.21
C PHE A 274 -7.70 2.55 24.77
N GLU A 275 -8.70 2.09 25.53
CA GLU A 275 -9.67 2.92 26.23
C GLU A 275 -9.00 3.77 27.30
N ALA A 276 -8.07 3.19 28.08
CA ALA A 276 -7.23 3.92 29.02
C ALA A 276 -6.32 4.96 28.32
N ALA A 277 -5.89 4.67 27.09
CA ALA A 277 -5.22 5.64 26.21
C ALA A 277 -6.19 6.65 25.55
N GLY A 278 -7.48 6.56 25.86
CA GLY A 278 -8.54 7.47 25.44
C GLY A 278 -9.24 7.08 24.14
N PHE A 279 -9.00 5.91 23.57
CA PHE A 279 -9.64 5.46 22.33
C PHE A 279 -10.69 4.37 22.58
N THR A 280 -11.96 4.66 22.32
CA THR A 280 -12.99 3.60 22.21
C THR A 280 -12.89 2.92 20.85
N ASN A 281 -13.18 1.62 20.76
CA ASN A 281 -13.20 0.87 19.50
C ASN A 281 -11.93 1.05 18.65
N ALA A 282 -10.76 1.05 19.30
CA ALA A 282 -9.49 1.27 18.61
C ALA A 282 -9.09 0.13 17.69
N ILE A 283 -9.63 -1.07 17.95
CA ILE A 283 -9.35 -2.31 17.23
C ILE A 283 -10.65 -2.84 16.64
N GLU A 284 -10.59 -3.30 15.40
CA GLU A 284 -11.64 -4.06 14.75
C GLU A 284 -11.07 -5.34 14.13
N ILE A 285 -11.88 -6.39 14.12
CA ILE A 285 -11.53 -7.65 13.45
C ILE A 285 -12.64 -8.00 12.47
N ARG A 286 -12.25 -8.23 11.22
CA ARG A 286 -13.16 -8.44 10.09
C ARG A 286 -12.82 -9.74 9.37
N GLU A 287 -13.79 -10.26 8.63
CA GLU A 287 -13.54 -11.34 7.66
C GLU A 287 -12.82 -10.77 6.44
N PHE A 288 -11.87 -11.54 5.90
CA PHE A 288 -11.18 -11.16 4.68
C PHE A 288 -12.17 -11.14 3.50
N PRO A 289 -12.20 -10.08 2.68
CA PRO A 289 -13.14 -9.98 1.57
C PRO A 289 -12.68 -10.81 0.36
N ILE A 290 -12.95 -12.13 0.41
CA ILE A 290 -12.52 -13.12 -0.61
C ILE A 290 -12.94 -12.76 -2.05
N LYS A 291 -13.99 -11.95 -2.23
CA LYS A 291 -14.56 -11.62 -3.54
C LYS A 291 -13.92 -10.42 -4.25
N ASP A 292 -13.00 -9.71 -3.61
CA ASP A 292 -12.41 -8.49 -4.16
C ASP A 292 -10.95 -8.75 -4.59
N SER A 293 -10.73 -8.77 -5.91
CA SER A 293 -9.43 -9.11 -6.54
C SER A 293 -8.34 -8.08 -6.30
N LEU A 294 -8.69 -6.90 -5.77
CA LEU A 294 -7.74 -5.84 -5.44
C LEU A 294 -7.08 -6.02 -4.06
N TRP A 295 -7.55 -6.96 -3.24
CA TRP A 295 -6.94 -7.21 -1.94
C TRP A 295 -5.66 -8.02 -2.07
N ILE A 296 -4.58 -7.47 -1.53
CA ILE A 296 -3.29 -8.14 -1.46
C ILE A 296 -3.09 -8.69 -0.05
N LEU A 297 -2.86 -10.00 0.03
CA LEU A 297 -2.55 -10.68 1.28
C LEU A 297 -1.13 -10.29 1.72
N THR A 298 -1.02 -9.47 2.76
CA THR A 298 0.23 -9.23 3.48
C THR A 298 0.11 -9.86 4.87
N PRO A 299 0.71 -11.04 5.11
CA PRO A 299 0.59 -11.71 6.38
C PRO A 299 1.35 -10.96 7.46
N LEU A 300 0.70 -10.70 8.60
CA LEU A 300 1.36 -10.40 9.86
C LEU A 300 1.34 -11.69 10.69
N THR A 301 2.51 -12.25 10.97
CA THR A 301 2.63 -13.38 11.88
C THR A 301 2.61 -12.86 13.31
N ILE A 302 1.61 -13.25 14.09
CA ILE A 302 1.59 -13.02 15.54
C ILE A 302 1.96 -14.35 16.21
N PRO A 303 3.14 -14.47 16.83
CA PRO A 303 3.47 -15.66 17.59
C PRO A 303 2.62 -15.71 18.86
N LEU A 304 1.74 -16.72 18.97
CA LEU A 304 1.07 -17.02 20.24
C LEU A 304 1.97 -17.95 21.05
N TYR A 305 2.56 -17.42 22.13
CA TYR A 305 3.23 -18.24 23.13
C TYR A 305 2.23 -18.64 24.21
N VAL A 306 1.69 -19.85 24.10
CA VAL A 306 0.85 -20.44 25.16
C VAL A 306 1.74 -21.34 26.03
N GLY A 307 2.04 -20.88 27.25
CA GLY A 307 2.42 -21.69 28.43
C GLY A 307 3.58 -22.68 28.33
N ARG A 308 4.49 -22.68 29.31
CA ARG A 308 5.58 -23.66 29.43
C ARG A 308 5.03 -25.07 29.73
N ALA A 309 4.73 -25.85 28.70
CA ALA A 309 4.92 -27.31 28.61
C ALA A 309 4.42 -27.75 27.24
N HIS A 310 5.34 -28.13 26.36
CA HIS A 310 5.13 -28.47 24.94
C HIS A 310 4.81 -27.25 24.07
N GLN A 311 5.83 -26.74 23.37
CA GLN A 311 5.69 -25.71 22.34
C GLN A 311 4.83 -26.25 21.19
N ILE A 312 3.52 -26.06 21.26
CA ILE A 312 2.67 -26.08 20.07
C ILE A 312 2.77 -24.67 19.49
N TYR A 313 3.57 -24.53 18.43
CA TYR A 313 3.58 -23.31 17.62
C TYR A 313 2.28 -23.28 16.82
N VAL A 314 1.27 -22.57 17.32
CA VAL A 314 0.13 -22.20 16.50
C VAL A 314 0.49 -20.87 15.84
N GLU A 315 0.93 -20.93 14.58
CA GLU A 315 1.13 -19.72 13.78
C GLU A 315 -0.24 -19.16 13.40
N VAL A 316 -0.69 -18.13 14.11
CA VAL A 316 -1.91 -17.39 13.76
C VAL A 316 -1.50 -16.22 12.87
N LYS A 317 -1.82 -16.32 11.58
CA LYS A 317 -1.65 -15.23 10.63
C LYS A 317 -2.88 -14.33 10.70
N ILE A 318 -2.64 -13.05 10.95
CA ILE A 318 -3.63 -11.99 10.83
C ILE A 318 -3.18 -11.09 9.69
N ILE A 319 -4.10 -10.69 8.82
CA ILE A 319 -3.76 -9.90 7.64
C ILE A 319 -4.15 -8.46 7.89
N VAL A 320 -3.25 -7.54 7.60
CA VAL A 320 -3.57 -6.11 7.56
C VAL A 320 -3.91 -5.77 6.12
N GLY A 321 -5.18 -5.95 5.76
CA GLY A 321 -5.63 -5.66 4.41
C GLY A 321 -5.73 -4.15 4.15
N ARG A 322 -5.40 -3.74 2.93
CA ARG A 322 -5.52 -2.35 2.46
C ARG A 322 -6.56 -2.27 1.34
N ARG A 323 -7.37 -1.21 1.38
CA ARG A 323 -8.38 -0.88 0.36
C ARG A 323 -8.02 0.42 -0.33
#